data_AF-A0A1A8UHE8-F1
#
_entry.id   AF-A0A1A8UHE8-F1
#
_cell.length_a   1.000
_cell.length_b   1.000
_cell.length_c   1.000
_cell.angle_alpha   90.00
_cell.angle_beta   90.00
_cell.angle_gamma   90.00
#
_symmetry.space_group_name_H-M   'P 1'
#
loop_
_entity.id
_entity.type
_entity.pdbx_description
1 polymer ?
#
loop_
_entity_poly.entity_id
_entity_poly.type
_entity_poly.pdbx_seq_one_letter_code
_entity_poly.pdbx_strand_id
1 'polypeptide(L)'
;KLCDFGISGQLVDSIAKTRDAGCRPYMAPERIDPSASRQGYDVRSDVWSLGITLYELATGRFPYPKWNSVFDQLTQVVKGEPPHLSNSEERQFSPKFINFVNLCLTKDESKRPKYRELLKHPFILMYEERFVDVASYVSRILDQIPSSPVSPMYVD
;
A
#
# COMPACT_ATOMS: atom_id res chain seq x y z
N LYS A 1 -9.69 -11.51 -4.25
CA LYS A 1 -10.69 -11.45 -3.15
C LYS A 1 -9.99 -10.85 -1.93
N LEU A 2 -10.67 -10.00 -1.15
CA LEU A 2 -10.12 -9.42 0.08
C LEU A 2 -10.64 -10.21 1.29
N CYS A 3 -9.85 -10.35 2.33
CA CYS A 3 -10.18 -11.10 3.55
C CYS A 3 -9.81 -10.31 4.82
N ASP A 4 -10.10 -10.89 5.99
CA ASP A 4 -9.69 -10.40 7.32
C ASP A 4 -10.21 -9.02 7.74
N PHE A 5 -11.54 -8.83 7.64
CA PHE A 5 -12.24 -7.63 8.11
C PHE A 5 -12.39 -7.51 9.64
N GLY A 6 -11.66 -8.31 10.43
CA GLY A 6 -11.81 -8.37 11.90
C GLY A 6 -11.48 -7.06 12.64
N ILE A 7 -10.76 -6.16 12.00
CA ILE A 7 -10.46 -4.79 12.49
C ILE A 7 -11.16 -3.69 11.68
N SER A 8 -12.12 -4.05 10.82
CA SER A 8 -12.90 -3.07 10.07
C SER A 8 -13.76 -2.24 11.02
N GLY A 9 -13.78 -0.92 10.80
CA GLY A 9 -14.58 0.02 11.58
C GLY A 9 -15.83 0.45 10.83
N GLN A 10 -16.92 0.70 11.55
CA GLN A 10 -18.04 1.47 10.99
C GLN A 10 -17.60 2.93 10.84
N LEU A 11 -17.76 3.48 9.64
CA LEU A 11 -17.59 4.90 9.40
C LEU A 11 -18.83 5.63 9.94
N VAL A 12 -18.62 6.63 10.79
CA VAL A 12 -19.66 7.60 11.16
C VAL A 12 -19.29 8.90 10.45
N ASP A 13 -20.17 9.40 9.59
CA ASP A 13 -19.91 10.57 8.73
C ASP A 13 -18.65 10.45 7.85
N SER A 14 -18.38 9.24 7.33
CA SER A 14 -17.17 8.89 6.57
C SER A 14 -15.86 8.91 7.37
N ILE A 15 -15.91 9.02 8.69
CA ILE A 15 -14.72 9.07 9.56
C ILE A 15 -14.70 7.86 10.50
N ALA A 16 -13.54 7.25 10.69
CA ALA A 16 -13.31 6.23 11.73
C ALA A 16 -12.43 6.79 12.87
N LYS A 17 -12.59 6.24 14.08
CA LYS A 17 -11.98 6.76 15.33
C LYS A 17 -11.02 5.80 16.04
N THR A 18 -10.75 4.63 15.48
CA THR A 18 -9.97 3.56 16.14
C THR A 18 -8.46 3.75 15.91
N ARG A 19 -7.75 4.17 16.96
CA ARG A 19 -6.32 4.54 16.90
C ARG A 19 -5.35 3.36 16.82
N ASP A 20 -5.67 2.23 17.45
CA ASP A 20 -4.77 1.07 17.56
C ASP A 20 -5.04 -0.05 16.54
N ALA A 21 -5.98 0.14 15.62
CA ALA A 21 -6.35 -0.86 14.61
C ALA A 21 -5.51 -0.71 13.33
N GLY A 22 -4.69 -1.70 12.97
CA GLY A 22 -4.02 -1.76 11.67
C GLY A 22 -2.64 -2.41 11.70
N CYS A 23 -2.12 -2.76 10.52
CA CYS A 23 -0.73 -3.20 10.36
C CYS A 23 0.18 -1.96 10.30
N ARG A 24 0.95 -1.71 11.37
CA ARG A 24 1.77 -0.50 11.55
C ARG A 24 2.60 -0.10 10.32
N PRO A 25 3.31 -1.00 9.60
CA PRO A 25 4.10 -0.62 8.42
C PRO A 25 3.30 0.02 7.27
N TYR A 26 2.01 -0.31 7.13
CA TYR A 26 1.18 0.18 6.01
C TYR A 26 0.33 1.39 6.40
N MET A 27 0.49 1.90 7.62
CA MET A 27 -0.33 2.98 8.15
C MET A 27 -0.04 4.32 7.46
N ALA A 28 -1.09 5.04 7.09
CA ALA A 28 -1.00 6.34 6.44
C ALA A 28 -0.50 7.45 7.40
N PRO A 29 0.13 8.53 6.89
CA PRO A 29 0.67 9.62 7.72
C PRO A 29 -0.34 10.20 8.70
N GLU A 30 -1.58 10.44 8.25
CA GLU A 30 -2.67 11.01 9.06
C GLU A 30 -3.16 10.10 10.19
N ARG A 31 -2.90 8.78 10.09
CA ARG A 31 -3.23 7.82 11.15
C ARG A 31 -2.13 7.70 12.19
N ILE A 32 -0.88 7.99 11.81
CA ILE A 32 0.29 7.99 12.70
C ILE A 32 0.34 9.29 13.51
N ASP A 33 0.12 10.42 12.84
CA ASP A 33 0.01 11.74 13.46
C ASP A 33 -1.37 12.35 13.14
N PRO A 34 -2.35 12.23 14.06
CA PRO A 34 -3.67 12.81 13.87
C PRO A 34 -3.65 14.33 13.66
N SER A 35 -2.57 15.05 14.04
CA SER A 35 -2.47 16.48 13.73
C SER A 35 -2.29 16.75 12.23
N ALA A 36 -1.84 15.75 11.47
CA ALA A 36 -1.74 15.80 10.02
C ALA A 36 -3.11 15.73 9.32
N SER A 37 -4.20 15.42 10.04
CA SER A 37 -5.57 15.53 9.52
C SER A 37 -6.53 16.18 10.53
N ARG A 38 -7.13 17.31 10.13
CA ARG A 38 -7.99 18.11 11.01
C ARG A 38 -9.37 17.49 11.29
N GLN A 39 -9.75 16.41 10.61
CA GLN A 39 -11.12 15.88 10.61
C GLN A 39 -11.22 14.37 10.93
N GLY A 40 -10.12 13.73 11.36
CA GLY A 40 -10.05 12.27 11.47
C GLY A 40 -9.69 11.60 10.14
N TYR A 41 -9.67 10.27 10.08
CA TYR A 41 -9.26 9.54 8.88
C TYR A 41 -10.46 8.90 8.17
N ASP A 42 -10.38 8.82 6.84
CA ASP A 42 -11.36 8.12 6.01
C ASP A 42 -10.72 7.01 5.15
N VAL A 43 -11.46 6.54 4.15
CA VAL A 43 -11.01 5.50 3.20
C VAL A 43 -9.69 5.82 2.48
N ARG A 44 -9.25 7.07 2.45
CA ARG A 44 -7.95 7.48 1.86
C ARG A 44 -6.76 6.93 2.64
N SER A 45 -6.92 6.60 3.92
CA SER A 45 -5.86 5.90 4.64
C SER A 45 -5.62 4.49 4.08
N ASP A 46 -6.68 3.78 3.69
CA ASP A 46 -6.56 2.47 3.04
C ASP A 46 -5.99 2.60 1.62
N VAL A 47 -6.24 3.71 0.93
CA VAL A 47 -5.61 4.03 -0.37
C VAL A 47 -4.09 4.13 -0.23
N TRP A 48 -3.59 4.74 0.84
CA TRP A 48 -2.15 4.75 1.11
C TRP A 48 -1.61 3.34 1.36
N SER A 49 -2.29 2.56 2.20
CA SER A 49 -1.90 1.17 2.46
C SER A 49 -1.84 0.35 1.17
N LEU A 50 -2.81 0.53 0.27
CA LEU A 50 -2.79 -0.06 -1.08
C LEU A 50 -1.54 0.37 -1.88
N GLY A 51 -1.19 1.66 -1.85
CA GLY A 51 0.02 2.17 -2.51
C GLY A 51 1.29 1.49 -2.01
N ILE A 52 1.44 1.34 -0.68
CA ILE A 52 2.59 0.66 -0.06
C ILE A 52 2.62 -0.82 -0.45
N THR A 53 1.48 -1.51 -0.41
CA THR A 53 1.38 -2.92 -0.83
C THR A 53 1.75 -3.10 -2.30
N LEU A 54 1.25 -2.23 -3.19
CA LEU A 54 1.58 -2.30 -4.62
C LEU A 54 3.06 -2.05 -4.88
N TYR A 55 3.66 -1.08 -4.17
CA TYR A 55 5.09 -0.83 -4.24
C TYR A 55 5.88 -2.08 -3.83
N GLU A 56 5.55 -2.66 -2.68
CA GLU A 56 6.24 -3.83 -2.14
C GLU A 56 6.12 -5.05 -3.06
N LEU A 57 4.92 -5.36 -3.55
CA LEU A 57 4.71 -6.48 -4.47
C LEU A 57 5.44 -6.27 -5.81
N ALA A 58 5.45 -5.04 -6.32
CA ALA A 58 6.09 -4.71 -7.59
C ALA A 58 7.62 -4.75 -7.53
N THR A 59 8.21 -4.39 -6.40
CA THR A 59 9.67 -4.28 -6.20
C THR A 59 10.26 -5.46 -5.43
N GLY A 60 9.43 -6.28 -4.78
CA GLY A 60 9.84 -7.31 -3.82
C GLY A 60 10.49 -6.74 -2.55
N ARG A 61 10.38 -5.43 -2.30
CA ARG A 61 11.03 -4.74 -1.18
C ARG A 61 10.05 -3.79 -0.51
N PHE A 62 9.93 -3.89 0.81
CA PHE A 62 9.18 -2.90 1.58
C PHE A 62 9.87 -1.52 1.47
N PRO A 63 9.14 -0.41 1.23
CA PRO A 63 9.75 0.88 0.87
C PRO A 63 10.50 1.57 2.01
N TYR A 64 10.30 1.14 3.25
CA TYR A 64 10.97 1.70 4.41
C TYR A 64 11.93 0.70 5.06
N PRO A 65 13.02 1.16 5.68
CA PRO A 65 13.84 0.30 6.53
C PRO A 65 13.06 -0.21 7.75
N LYS A 66 13.60 -1.23 8.42
CA LYS A 66 13.10 -1.64 9.73
C LYS A 66 13.20 -0.47 10.70
N TRP A 67 12.11 -0.20 11.42
CA TRP A 67 12.07 0.83 12.45
C TRP A 67 12.37 0.21 13.82
N ASN A 68 13.17 0.91 14.62
CA ASN A 68 13.47 0.51 15.99
C ASN A 68 12.46 1.11 16.98
N SER A 69 11.77 2.18 16.57
CA SER A 69 10.78 2.87 17.39
C SER A 69 9.64 3.47 16.57
N VAL A 70 8.53 3.80 17.24
CA VAL A 70 7.41 4.57 16.64
C VAL A 70 7.87 5.96 16.19
N PHE A 71 8.89 6.52 16.84
CA PHE A 71 9.46 7.82 16.45
C PHE A 71 10.17 7.77 15.09
N ASP A 72 10.84 6.65 14.78
CA ASP A 72 11.47 6.45 13.46
C ASP A 72 10.40 6.39 12.36
N GLN A 73 9.31 5.66 12.64
CA GLN A 73 8.16 5.61 11.76
C GLN A 73 7.54 6.99 11.53
N LEU A 74 7.27 7.74 12.61
CA LEU A 74 6.73 9.09 12.50
C LEU A 74 7.66 10.00 11.69
N THR A 75 8.98 9.91 11.93
CA THR A 75 9.96 10.71 11.20
C THR A 75 9.95 10.38 9.70
N GLN A 76 9.93 9.10 9.33
CA GLN A 76 10.00 8.73 7.91
C GLN A 76 8.66 8.92 7.18
N VAL A 77 7.56 8.49 7.76
CA VAL A 77 6.24 8.50 7.09
C VAL A 77 5.59 9.88 7.17
N VAL A 78 5.68 10.56 8.31
CA VAL A 78 5.02 11.87 8.53
C VAL A 78 5.93 13.03 8.15
N LYS A 79 7.24 12.96 8.38
CA LYS A 79 8.16 14.07 8.06
C LYS A 79 8.93 13.88 6.75
N GLY A 80 9.32 12.65 6.43
CA GLY A 80 10.04 12.32 5.20
C GLY A 80 9.19 12.34 3.92
N GLU A 81 9.85 12.25 2.77
CA GLU A 81 9.17 12.13 1.48
C GLU A 81 8.44 10.77 1.36
N PRO A 82 7.28 10.72 0.70
CA PRO A 82 6.59 9.46 0.46
C PRO A 82 7.44 8.56 -0.46
N PRO A 83 7.29 7.23 -0.39
CA PRO A 83 7.92 6.34 -1.34
C PRO A 83 7.43 6.67 -2.74
N HIS A 84 8.33 6.60 -3.70
CA HIS A 84 8.04 6.93 -5.08
C HIS A 84 8.46 5.75 -5.96
N LEU A 85 7.51 5.14 -6.64
CA LEU A 85 7.79 4.11 -7.62
C LEU A 85 8.38 4.76 -8.87
N SER A 86 9.51 4.25 -9.34
CA SER A 86 10.14 4.65 -10.58
C SER A 86 10.74 3.44 -11.28
N ASN A 87 11.10 3.63 -12.54
CA ASN A 87 11.93 2.63 -13.23
C ASN A 87 13.32 2.56 -12.59
N SER A 88 13.90 1.37 -12.62
CA SER A 88 15.28 1.11 -12.18
C SER A 88 15.98 0.18 -13.17
N GLU A 89 17.28 -0.03 -13.01
CA GLU A 89 18.03 -1.00 -13.81
C GLU A 89 17.46 -2.42 -13.66
N GLU A 90 16.90 -2.76 -12.50
CA GLU A 90 16.33 -4.07 -12.21
C GLU A 90 14.92 -4.27 -12.81
N ARG A 91 14.09 -3.21 -12.86
CA ARG A 91 12.69 -3.32 -13.28
C ARG A 91 12.19 -2.08 -14.02
N GLN A 92 11.43 -2.34 -15.08
CA GLN A 92 10.71 -1.34 -15.84
C GLN A 92 9.21 -1.53 -15.67
N PHE A 93 8.51 -0.45 -15.36
CA PHE A 93 7.08 -0.41 -15.14
C PHE A 93 6.38 0.43 -16.20
N SER A 94 5.12 0.13 -16.47
CA SER A 94 4.31 1.00 -17.34
C SER A 94 4.12 2.38 -16.70
N PRO A 95 4.13 3.48 -17.48
CA PRO A 95 3.87 4.82 -16.94
C PRO A 95 2.55 4.93 -16.19
N LYS A 96 1.52 4.20 -16.65
CA LYS A 96 0.20 4.12 -15.99
C LYS A 96 0.31 3.49 -14.60
N PHE A 97 1.13 2.45 -14.43
CA PHE A 97 1.31 1.81 -13.12
C PHE A 97 2.08 2.69 -12.15
N ILE A 98 3.18 3.29 -12.61
CA ILE A 98 3.97 4.26 -11.82
C ILE A 98 3.05 5.39 -11.32
N ASN A 99 2.27 5.97 -12.23
CA ASN A 99 1.35 7.05 -11.87
C ASN A 99 0.29 6.60 -10.86
N PHE A 100 -0.30 5.40 -11.02
CA PHE A 100 -1.30 4.88 -10.10
C PHE A 100 -0.76 4.68 -8.68
N VAL A 101 0.43 4.06 -8.55
CA VAL A 101 1.06 3.80 -7.24
C VAL A 101 1.42 5.12 -6.57
N ASN A 102 2.04 6.05 -7.28
CA ASN A 102 2.47 7.32 -6.71
C ASN A 102 1.26 8.22 -6.36
N LEU A 103 0.16 8.11 -7.11
CA LEU A 103 -1.09 8.77 -6.77
C LEU A 103 -1.68 8.25 -5.45
N CYS A 104 -1.64 6.93 -5.23
CA CYS A 104 -2.04 6.33 -3.95
C CYS A 104 -1.14 6.78 -2.79
N LEU A 105 0.15 7.00 -3.05
CA LEU A 105 1.17 7.46 -2.10
C LEU A 105 1.23 8.99 -1.96
N THR A 106 0.17 9.71 -2.32
CA THR A 106 0.06 11.15 -2.06
C THR A 106 0.01 11.39 -0.56
N LYS A 107 1.02 12.07 -0.01
CA LYS A 107 1.17 12.28 1.44
C LYS A 107 0.05 13.12 2.05
N ASP A 108 -0.31 14.22 1.39
CA ASP A 108 -1.43 15.08 1.77
C ASP A 108 -2.76 14.33 1.57
N GLU A 109 -3.40 13.91 2.66
CA GLU A 109 -4.68 13.19 2.64
C GLU A 109 -5.73 13.94 1.83
N SER A 110 -5.76 15.28 1.88
CA SER A 110 -6.75 16.09 1.15
C SER A 110 -6.61 16.00 -0.38
N LYS A 111 -5.42 15.65 -0.86
CA LYS A 111 -5.10 15.48 -2.28
C LYS A 111 -5.07 14.03 -2.73
N ARG A 112 -5.07 13.09 -1.78
CA ARG A 112 -5.11 11.65 -2.08
C ARG A 112 -6.51 11.27 -2.57
N PRO A 113 -6.65 10.60 -3.72
CA PRO A 113 -7.96 10.30 -4.29
C PRO A 113 -8.73 9.27 -3.47
N LYS A 114 -10.06 9.34 -3.57
CA LYS A 114 -10.94 8.27 -3.08
C LYS A 114 -11.12 7.18 -4.15
N TYR A 115 -11.69 6.04 -3.76
CA TYR A 115 -11.91 4.91 -4.67
C TYR A 115 -12.66 5.26 -5.96
N ARG A 116 -13.66 6.14 -5.90
CA ARG A 116 -14.43 6.59 -7.07
C ARG A 116 -13.56 7.25 -8.15
N GLU A 117 -12.48 7.90 -7.76
CA GLU A 117 -11.53 8.52 -8.69
C GLU A 117 -10.50 7.49 -9.16
N LEU A 118 -10.00 6.63 -8.25
CA LEU A 118 -9.07 5.56 -8.61
C LEU A 118 -9.65 4.57 -9.63
N LEU A 119 -10.94 4.24 -9.54
CA LEU A 119 -11.61 3.36 -10.50
C LEU A 119 -11.63 3.93 -11.93
N LYS A 120 -11.49 5.25 -12.08
CA LYS A 120 -11.41 5.92 -13.39
C LYS A 120 -9.97 6.01 -13.91
N HIS A 121 -8.99 5.57 -13.13
CA HIS A 121 -7.59 5.72 -13.48
C HIS A 121 -7.22 4.83 -14.68
N PRO A 122 -6.42 5.30 -15.66
CA PRO A 122 -6.08 4.53 -16.87
C PRO A 122 -5.44 3.16 -16.61
N PHE A 123 -4.78 2.98 -15.45
CA PHE A 123 -4.23 1.69 -15.02
C PHE A 123 -5.34 0.66 -14.71
N ILE A 124 -6.38 1.07 -13.98
CA ILE A 124 -7.49 0.19 -13.62
C ILE A 124 -8.31 -0.16 -14.86
N LEU A 125 -8.72 0.84 -15.63
CA LEU A 125 -9.50 0.64 -16.86
C LEU A 125 -8.78 -0.30 -17.85
N MET A 126 -7.46 -0.19 -17.96
CA MET A 126 -6.66 -1.07 -18.81
C MET A 126 -6.74 -2.54 -18.36
N TYR A 127 -6.77 -2.84 -17.06
CA TYR A 127 -6.83 -4.21 -16.54
C TYR A 127 -8.26 -4.72 -16.33
N GLU A 128 -9.26 -3.85 -16.41
CA GLU A 128 -10.68 -4.25 -16.43
C GLU A 128 -11.04 -4.98 -17.73
N GLU A 129 -10.51 -4.53 -18.86
CA GLU A 129 -10.77 -5.13 -20.18
C GLU A 129 -9.73 -6.18 -20.59
N ARG A 130 -8.51 -6.08 -20.05
CA ARG A 130 -7.40 -6.93 -20.49
C ARG A 130 -7.50 -8.33 -19.90
N PHE A 131 -7.54 -9.32 -20.79
CA PHE A 131 -7.36 -10.71 -20.38
C PHE A 131 -5.94 -10.94 -19.85
N VAL A 132 -5.85 -11.45 -18.62
CA VAL A 132 -4.62 -11.92 -17.99
C VAL A 132 -4.89 -13.29 -17.41
N ASP A 133 -4.13 -14.29 -17.84
CA ASP A 133 -4.25 -15.66 -17.30
C ASP A 133 -3.57 -15.76 -15.93
N VAL A 134 -4.24 -15.20 -14.92
CA VAL A 134 -3.80 -15.24 -13.52
C VAL A 134 -3.79 -16.68 -13.00
N ALA A 135 -4.70 -17.54 -13.47
CA ALA A 135 -4.81 -18.92 -13.01
C ALA A 135 -3.56 -19.74 -13.37
N SER A 136 -3.11 -19.68 -14.63
CA SER A 136 -1.90 -20.37 -15.07
C SER A 136 -0.65 -19.79 -14.43
N TYR A 137 -0.58 -18.47 -14.25
CA TYR A 137 0.54 -17.83 -13.55
C TYR A 137 0.65 -18.33 -12.10
N VAL A 138 -0.44 -18.25 -11.33
CA VAL A 138 -0.45 -18.64 -9.92
C VAL A 138 -0.14 -20.13 -9.77
N SER A 139 -0.76 -21.00 -10.56
CA SER A 139 -0.52 -22.45 -10.50
C SER A 139 0.96 -22.77 -10.72
N ARG A 140 1.58 -22.18 -11.74
CA ARG A 140 3.00 -22.37 -12.05
C ARG A 140 3.91 -21.94 -10.90
N ILE A 141 3.60 -20.83 -10.23
CA ILE A 141 4.39 -20.36 -9.09
C ILE A 141 4.21 -21.30 -7.90
N LEU A 142 2.98 -21.71 -7.59
CA LEU A 142 2.69 -22.62 -6.47
C LEU A 142 3.39 -23.98 -6.65
N ASP A 143 3.44 -24.51 -7.86
CA ASP A 143 4.13 -25.78 -8.17
C ASP A 143 5.65 -25.71 -7.94
N GLN A 144 6.23 -24.50 -7.93
CA GLN A 144 7.67 -24.27 -7.71
C GLN A 144 8.00 -23.97 -6.24
N ILE A 145 7.01 -23.68 -5.40
CA ILE A 145 7.24 -23.40 -3.98
C ILE A 145 7.52 -24.75 -3.28
N PRO A 146 8.68 -24.92 -2.63
CA PRO A 146 8.97 -26.13 -1.87
C PRO A 146 7.92 -26.31 -0.77
N SER A 147 7.47 -27.55 -0.56
CA SER A 147 6.48 -27.91 0.48
C SER A 147 6.97 -27.67 1.91
N SER A 148 8.23 -27.30 2.10
CA SER A 148 8.84 -27.00 3.39
C SER A 148 9.38 -25.56 3.39
N PRO A 149 9.05 -24.74 4.39
CA PRO A 149 9.59 -23.38 4.47
C PRO A 149 11.11 -23.46 4.65
N VAL A 150 11.86 -22.95 3.69
CA VAL A 150 13.26 -22.61 3.92
C VAL A 150 13.22 -21.36 4.80
N SER A 151 13.42 -21.53 6.11
CA SER A 151 13.56 -20.38 7.01
C SER A 151 14.56 -19.41 6.39
N PRO A 152 14.21 -18.12 6.20
CA PRO A 152 15.22 -17.15 5.84
C PRO A 152 16.23 -17.14 6.98
N MET A 153 17.48 -17.55 6.70
CA MET A 153 18.58 -17.27 7.60
C MET A 153 18.70 -15.74 7.65
N TYR A 154 18.15 -15.14 8.70
CA TYR A 154 18.60 -13.82 9.10
C TYR A 154 20.04 -14.01 9.56
N VAL A 155 20.99 -13.54 8.74
CA VAL A 155 22.37 -13.37 9.18
C VAL A 155 22.35 -12.20 10.18
N ASP A 156 22.81 -12.48 11.39
CA ASP A 156 22.94 -11.53 12.51
C ASP A 156 23.74 -10.27 12.13
#